data_AF-A0A1Y1XH47-F1
#
_entry.id   AF-A0A1Y1XH47-F1
#
_cell.length_a   1.000
_cell.length_b   1.000
_cell.length_c   1.000
_cell.angle_alpha   90.00
_cell.angle_beta   90.00
_cell.angle_gamma   90.00
#
_symmetry.space_group_name_H-M   'P 1'
#
loop_
_entity.id
_entity.type
_entity.pdbx_description
1 polymer ?
#
loop_
_entity_poly.entity_id
_entity_poly.type
_entity_poly.pdbx_seq_one_letter_code
_entity_poly.pdbx_strand_id
1 'polypeptide(L)' 'TPLIAACTKGNEKIVKYLIDHGADVNKKNMNNRTPLIMAFEHGNKSIIKYLVEHGA' A
#
# COMPACT_ATOMS: atom_id res chain seq x y z
N THR A 1 7.89 4.24 2.26
CA THR A 1 7.59 3.64 3.57
C THR A 1 7.64 2.13 3.45
N PRO A 2 7.70 1.38 4.56
CA PRO A 2 7.53 -0.08 4.55
C PRO A 2 6.26 -0.52 3.80
N LEU A 3 5.16 0.24 3.94
CA LEU A 3 3.90 -0.02 3.23
C LEU A 3 4.05 0.08 1.70
N ILE A 4 4.70 1.13 1.19
CA ILE A 4 5.02 1.25 -0.25
C ILE A 4 5.80 0.04 -0.75
N ALA A 5 6.85 -0.39 -0.03
CA ALA A 5 7.64 -1.54 -0.42
C ALA A 5 6.81 -2.84 -0.44
N ALA A 6 5.93 -3.04 0.55
CA ALA A 6 5.03 -4.19 0.61
C ALA A 6 4.04 -4.20 -0.58
N CYS A 7 3.49 -3.04 -0.96
CA CYS A 7 2.61 -2.90 -2.13
C CYS A 7 3.32 -3.20 -3.45
N THR A 8 4.56 -2.70 -3.63
CA THR A 8 5.41 -3.01 -4.79
C THR A 8 5.71 -4.51 -4.89
N LYS A 9 5.95 -5.18 -3.76
CA LYS A 9 6.22 -6.63 -3.74
C LYS A 9 4.96 -7.49 -3.81
N GLY A 10 3.77 -6.90 -3.73
CA GLY A 10 2.51 -7.64 -3.69
C GLY A 10 2.30 -8.49 -2.45
N ASN A 11 3.00 -8.20 -1.34
CA ASN A 11 2.89 -9.00 -0.13
C ASN A 11 1.69 -8.57 0.71
N GLU A 12 0.53 -9.13 0.39
CA GLU A 12 -0.75 -8.79 1.02
C GLU A 12 -0.73 -8.95 2.55
N LYS A 13 -0.08 -9.99 3.08
CA LYS A 13 0.00 -10.21 4.54
C LYS A 13 0.72 -9.06 5.25
N ILE A 14 1.82 -8.59 4.69
CA ILE A 14 2.58 -7.47 5.26
C ILE A 14 1.82 -6.16 5.08
N VAL A 15 1.14 -5.95 3.94
CA VAL A 15 0.29 -4.76 3.74
C VAL A 15 -0.76 -4.65 4.83
N LYS A 16 -1.52 -5.72 5.09
CA LYS A 16 -2.55 -5.74 6.14
C LYS A 16 -1.95 -5.47 7.52
N TYR A 17 -0.89 -6.21 7.87
CA TYR A 17 -0.20 -6.04 9.15
C TYR A 17 0.24 -4.58 9.39
N LEU A 18 0.84 -3.93 8.40
CA LEU A 18 1.29 -2.55 8.54
C LEU A 18 0.13 -1.57 8.72
N ILE A 19 -0.95 -1.73 7.97
CA ILE A 19 -2.15 -0.87 8.04
C ILE A 19 -2.84 -1.05 9.40
N ASP A 20 -3.01 -2.29 9.86
CA ASP A 20 -3.60 -2.60 11.17
C ASP A 20 -2.78 -2.00 12.34
N HIS A 21 -1.49 -1.74 12.13
CA HIS A 21 -0.58 -1.11 13.11
C HIS A 21 -0.34 0.37 12.84
N GLY A 22 -1.23 1.04 12.10
CA GLY A 22 -1.23 2.49 11.96
C GLY A 22 -0.27 3.05 10.91
N ALA A 23 0.15 2.24 9.94
CA ALA A 23 0.88 2.77 8.79
C ALA A 23 0.02 3.78 8.00
N ASP A 24 0.57 4.95 7.71
CA ASP A 24 -0.09 5.97 6.89
C ASP A 24 -0.23 5.48 5.43
N VAL A 25 -1.47 5.14 5.05
CA VAL A 25 -1.87 4.66 3.72
C VAL A 25 -1.70 5.70 2.61
N ASN A 26 -1.60 6.98 2.97
CA ASN A 26 -1.45 8.10 2.04
C ASN A 26 -0.03 8.65 1.98
N LYS A 27 0.91 8.08 2.75
CA LYS A 27 2.29 8.57 2.81
C LYS A 27 2.97 8.47 1.45
N LYS A 28 3.43 9.61 0.94
CA LYS A 28 4.20 9.69 -0.31
C LYS A 28 5.68 9.36 -0.10
N ASN A 29 6.31 8.72 -1.08
CA ASN A 29 7.77 8.62 -1.16
C ASN A 29 8.38 9.88 -1.84
N MET A 30 9.71 9.89 -2.03
CA MET A 30 10.45 10.99 -2.66
C MET A 30 10.00 11.31 -4.10
N ASN A 31 9.33 10.36 -4.76
CA ASN A 31 8.82 10.52 -6.12
C ASN A 31 7.32 10.89 -6.13
N ASN A 32 6.77 11.35 -5.01
CA ASN A 32 5.35 11.63 -4.82
C ASN A 32 4.40 10.43 -5.02
N ARG A 33 4.90 9.19 -4.92
CA ARG A 33 4.10 7.97 -5.13
C ARG A 33 3.57 7.44 -3.81
N THR A 34 2.29 7.08 -3.77
CA THR A 34 1.58 6.50 -2.62
C THR A 34 1.60 4.96 -2.69
N PRO A 35 1.29 4.26 -1.58
CA PRO A 35 1.02 2.82 -1.59
C PRO A 35 0.03 2.39 -2.69
N LEU A 36 -1.05 3.15 -2.89
CA LEU A 36 -2.08 2.86 -3.89
C LEU A 36 -1.53 2.88 -5.32
N ILE A 37 -0.72 3.88 -5.68
CA ILE A 37 -0.07 3.96 -7.00
C ILE A 37 0.79 2.73 -7.26
N MET A 38 1.55 2.29 -6.25
CA MET A 38 2.45 1.13 -6.38
C MET A 38 1.68 -0.17 -6.54
N ALA A 39 0.60 -0.35 -5.77
CA ALA A 39 -0.27 -1.51 -5.89
C ALA A 39 -0.95 -1.59 -7.27
N PHE A 40 -1.35 -0.44 -7.82
CA PHE A 40 -1.96 -0.33 -9.15
C PHE A 40 -0.97 -0.71 -10.26
N GLU A 41 0.25 -0.16 -10.23
CA GLU A 41 1.29 -0.46 -11.23
C GLU A 41 1.68 -1.94 -11.28
N HIS A 42 1.52 -2.65 -10.17
CA HIS A 42 1.86 -4.07 -10.06
C HIS A 42 0.63 -4.98 -10.17
N GLY A 43 -0.55 -4.43 -10.47
CA GLY A 43 -1.77 -5.21 -10.75
C GLY A 43 -2.36 -5.94 -9.54
N ASN A 44 -2.00 -5.57 -8.31
CA ASN A 44 -2.38 -6.30 -7.10
C ASN A 44 -3.79 -5.92 -6.62
N LYS A 45 -4.83 -6.43 -7.29
CA LYS A 45 -6.25 -6.09 -7.04
C LYS A 45 -6.68 -6.21 -5.57
N SER A 46 -6.26 -7.26 -4.85
CA SER A 46 -6.59 -7.45 -3.43
C SER A 46 -6.02 -6.33 -2.56
N ILE A 47 -4.76 -5.93 -2.81
CA ILE A 47 -4.09 -4.85 -2.09
C ILE A 47 -4.74 -3.51 -2.42
N ILE A 48 -5.09 -3.26 -3.70
CA ILE A 48 -5.79 -2.05 -4.12
C ILE A 48 -7.11 -1.91 -3.36
N LYS A 49 -7.94 -2.95 -3.35
CA LYS A 49 -9.22 -2.95 -2.64
C LYS A 49 -9.02 -2.67 -1.15
N TYR A 50 -8.09 -3.37 -0.52
CA TYR A 50 -7.82 -3.20 0.90
C TYR A 50 -7.32 -1.79 1.26
N LEU A 51 -6.43 -1.20 0.45
CA LEU A 51 -5.98 0.18 0.64
C LEU A 51 -7.13 1.19 0.54
N VAL A 52 -8.02 1.05 -0.45
CA VAL A 52 -9.20 1.93 -0.62
C VAL A 52 -10.16 1.81 0.57
N GLU A 53 -10.38 0.60 1.08
CA GLU A 53 -11.21 0.38 2.29
C GLU A 53 -10.63 1.04 3.54
N HIS A 54 -9.32 1.33 3.55
CA HIS A 54 -8.62 1.98 4.66
C HIS A 54 -8.27 3.45 4.38
N GLY A 55 -8.87 4.06 3.35
CA GLY A 55 -8.81 5.51 3.11
C GLY A 55 -7.59 5.99 2.30
N ALA A 56 -7.02 5.13 1.47
CA ALA A 56 -6.00 5.49 0.47
C ALA A 56 -6.56 6.22 -0.76
#